data_AF-A0A3D2V407-F1
#
_entry.id   AF-A0A3D2V407-F1
#
_cell.length_a   1.000
_cell.length_b   1.000
_cell.length_c   1.000
_cell.angle_alpha   90.00
_cell.angle_beta   90.00
_cell.angle_gamma   90.00
#
_symmetry.space_group_name_H-M   'P 1'
#
loop_
_entity.id
_entity.type
_entity.pdbx_description
1 polymer ?
#
loop_
_entity_poly.entity_id
_entity_poly.type
_entity_poly.pdbx_seq_one_letter_code
_entity_poly.pdbx_strand_id
1 'polypeptide(L)'
;GVGARARFMIGEISFAKQDLEDAVKQFQRVMFGFGGEKAVAAVKVWQSKAAMEAGRSMEVQVEDAKTKQDRDGLVKSAVEFYTYVVEKHPMSSSVEFARKRLEALSKL
;
A
#
# COMPACT_ATOMS: atom_id res chain seq x y z
N GLY A 1 15.50 -9.96 -1.51
CA GLY A 1 15.03 -9.09 -2.60
C GLY A 1 14.07 -9.81 -3.54
N VAL A 2 14.52 -10.88 -4.20
CA VAL A 2 13.77 -11.55 -5.28
C VAL A 2 12.37 -12.04 -4.84
N GLY A 3 12.25 -12.69 -3.67
CA GLY A 3 10.95 -13.14 -3.17
C GLY A 3 9.94 -12.01 -2.92
N ALA A 4 10.40 -10.91 -2.31
CA ALA A 4 9.58 -9.72 -2.10
C ALA A 4 9.13 -9.09 -3.41
N ARG A 5 10.03 -9.00 -4.40
CA ARG A 5 9.71 -8.54 -5.76
C ARG A 5 8.68 -9.43 -6.44
N ALA A 6 8.86 -10.75 -6.40
CA ALA A 6 7.93 -11.69 -7.02
C ALA A 6 6.53 -11.58 -6.39
N ARG A 7 6.45 -11.52 -5.06
CA ARG A 7 5.19 -11.31 -4.34
C ARG A 7 4.53 -9.98 -4.70
N PHE A 8 5.31 -8.89 -4.83
CA PHE A 8 4.81 -7.60 -5.30
C PHE A 8 4.17 -7.72 -6.68
N MET A 9 4.83 -8.39 -7.64
CA MET A 9 4.29 -8.59 -8.98
C MET A 9 2.99 -9.40 -8.99
N ILE A 10 2.82 -10.36 -8.07
CA ILE A 10 1.54 -11.08 -7.93
C ILE A 10 0.44 -10.10 -7.49
N GLY A 11 0.73 -9.18 -6.56
CA GLY A 11 -0.21 -8.13 -6.16
C GLY A 11 -0.61 -7.22 -7.32
N GLU A 12 0.35 -6.81 -8.16
CA GLU A 12 0.09 -6.03 -9.38
C GLU A 12 -0.82 -6.79 -10.37
N ILE A 13 -0.64 -8.11 -10.50
CA ILE A 13 -1.50 -8.95 -11.35
C ILE A 13 -2.93 -9.00 -10.78
N SER A 14 -3.10 -9.15 -9.47
CA SER A 14 -4.42 -9.13 -8.83
C SER A 14 -5.09 -7.76 -8.98
N PHE A 15 -4.34 -6.67 -8.79
CA PHE A 15 -4.82 -5.31 -9.02
C PHE A 15 -5.29 -5.10 -10.47
N ALA A 16 -4.51 -5.53 -11.45
CA ALA A 16 -4.85 -5.41 -12.86
C ALA A 16 -6.11 -6.21 -13.25
N LYS A 17 -6.45 -7.25 -12.48
CA LYS A 17 -7.70 -8.03 -12.63
C LYS A 17 -8.88 -7.45 -11.85
N GLN A 18 -8.70 -6.29 -11.20
CA GLN A 18 -9.64 -5.68 -10.27
C GLN A 18 -9.97 -6.54 -9.04
N ASP A 19 -9.14 -7.55 -8.73
CA ASP A 19 -9.21 -8.26 -7.45
C ASP A 19 -8.43 -7.47 -6.39
N LEU A 20 -9.04 -6.35 -5.96
CA LEU A 20 -8.42 -5.40 -5.04
C LEU A 20 -8.19 -5.99 -3.65
N GLU A 21 -9.05 -6.90 -3.21
CA GLU A 21 -8.87 -7.61 -1.95
C GLU A 21 -7.64 -8.51 -1.97
N ASP A 22 -7.45 -9.33 -3.01
CA ASP A 22 -6.24 -10.15 -3.11
C ASP A 22 -5.00 -9.28 -3.32
N ALA A 23 -5.09 -8.23 -4.14
CA ALA A 23 -3.99 -7.29 -4.35
C ALA A 23 -3.44 -6.77 -3.03
N VAL A 24 -4.31 -6.23 -2.16
CA VAL A 24 -3.94 -5.75 -0.82
C VAL A 24 -3.30 -6.86 0.02
N LYS A 25 -3.87 -8.08 0.03
CA LYS A 25 -3.29 -9.22 0.76
C LYS A 25 -1.88 -9.55 0.28
N GLN A 26 -1.63 -9.52 -1.04
CA GLN A 26 -0.29 -9.77 -1.58
C GLN A 26 0.68 -8.65 -1.23
N PHE A 27 0.26 -7.38 -1.30
CA PHE A 27 1.09 -6.25 -0.92
C PHE A 27 1.44 -6.25 0.57
N GLN A 28 0.49 -6.57 1.45
CA GLN A 28 0.76 -6.71 2.89
C GLN A 28 1.77 -7.83 3.19
N ARG A 29 1.73 -8.94 2.43
CA ARG A 29 2.77 -9.99 2.54
C ARG A 29 4.15 -9.47 2.15
N VAL A 30 4.26 -8.53 1.21
CA VAL A 30 5.53 -7.86 0.91
C VAL A 30 5.94 -6.96 2.08
N MET A 31 5.03 -6.14 2.60
CA MET A 31 5.27 -5.20 3.70
C MET A 31 5.80 -5.92 4.96
N PHE A 32 5.21 -7.06 5.32
CA PHE A 32 5.45 -7.67 6.63
C PHE A 32 6.11 -9.05 6.56
N GLY A 33 5.95 -9.80 5.46
CA GLY A 33 6.36 -11.21 5.37
C GLY A 33 7.83 -11.46 5.03
N PHE A 34 8.59 -10.44 4.63
CA PHE A 34 10.01 -10.58 4.25
C PHE A 34 10.96 -9.90 5.25
N GLY A 35 10.79 -10.22 6.54
CA GLY A 35 11.61 -9.69 7.63
C GLY A 35 11.07 -8.41 8.27
N GLY A 36 9.90 -7.93 7.86
CA GLY A 36 9.20 -6.80 8.46
C GLY A 36 10.11 -5.57 8.65
N GLU A 37 10.11 -4.97 9.83
CA GLU A 37 10.94 -3.79 10.12
C GLU A 37 12.45 -4.07 10.04
N LYS A 38 12.86 -5.32 10.29
CA LYS A 38 14.26 -5.79 10.25
C LYS A 38 14.70 -6.23 8.86
N ALA A 39 13.87 -6.03 7.84
CA ALA A 39 14.19 -6.39 6.47
C ALA A 39 15.45 -5.69 5.96
N VAL A 40 16.25 -6.40 5.16
CA VAL A 40 17.41 -5.84 4.47
C VAL A 40 17.01 -4.75 3.48
N ALA A 41 17.92 -3.82 3.15
CA ALA A 41 17.64 -2.67 2.28
C ALA A 41 16.99 -3.06 0.94
N ALA A 42 17.45 -4.15 0.30
CA ALA A 42 16.90 -4.64 -0.95
C ALA A 42 15.43 -5.11 -0.85
N VAL A 43 14.93 -5.43 0.36
CA VAL A 43 13.52 -5.74 0.61
C VAL A 43 12.74 -4.48 0.98
N LYS A 44 13.34 -3.54 1.73
CA LYS A 44 12.70 -2.27 2.11
C LYS A 44 12.19 -1.47 0.91
N VAL A 45 12.94 -1.49 -0.21
CA VAL A 45 12.48 -0.90 -1.47
C VAL A 45 11.11 -1.46 -1.90
N TRP A 46 10.92 -2.77 -1.81
CA TRP A 46 9.65 -3.42 -2.17
C TRP A 46 8.56 -3.24 -1.12
N GLN A 47 8.91 -3.15 0.17
CA GLN A 47 7.95 -2.83 1.22
C GLN A 47 7.31 -1.46 1.01
N SER A 48 8.11 -0.44 0.68
CA SER A 48 7.58 0.90 0.40
C SER A 48 6.68 0.91 -0.83
N LYS A 49 7.08 0.25 -1.93
CA LYS A 49 6.24 0.13 -3.14
C LYS A 49 4.94 -0.62 -2.88
N ALA A 50 4.99 -1.73 -2.15
CA ALA A 50 3.79 -2.49 -1.82
C ALA A 50 2.81 -1.69 -0.96
N ALA A 51 3.30 -0.94 0.03
CA ALA A 51 2.45 -0.07 0.82
C ALA A 51 1.79 1.03 -0.03
N MET A 52 2.51 1.60 -1.01
CA MET A 52 1.91 2.54 -1.96
C MET A 52 0.75 1.93 -2.75
N GLU A 53 0.95 0.76 -3.32
CA GLU A 53 -0.09 0.12 -4.15
C GLU A 53 -1.24 -0.45 -3.31
N ALA A 54 -0.98 -0.86 -2.06
CA ALA A 54 -2.04 -1.20 -1.11
C ALA A 54 -2.90 0.02 -0.77
N GLY A 55 -2.28 1.19 -0.53
CA GLY A 55 -2.98 2.46 -0.35
C GLY A 55 -3.85 2.80 -1.56
N ARG A 56 -3.28 2.73 -2.76
CA ARG A 56 -4.00 2.96 -4.02
C ARG A 56 -5.18 2.00 -4.21
N SER A 57 -4.99 0.74 -3.86
CA SER A 57 -6.06 -0.28 -3.95
C SER A 57 -7.25 0.04 -3.02
N MET A 58 -6.98 0.65 -1.86
CA MET A 58 -8.04 1.15 -0.98
C MET A 58 -8.73 2.38 -1.59
N GLU A 59 -7.99 3.30 -2.17
CA GLU A 59 -8.56 4.49 -2.82
C GLU A 59 -9.45 4.14 -4.02
N VAL A 60 -9.12 3.12 -4.81
CA VAL A 60 -10.02 2.64 -5.87
C VAL A 60 -11.33 2.13 -5.27
N GLN A 61 -11.29 1.40 -4.15
CA GLN A 61 -12.51 0.94 -3.49
C GLN A 61 -13.33 2.09 -2.87
N VAL A 62 -12.69 3.20 -2.47
CA VAL A 62 -13.37 4.40 -1.96
C VAL A 62 -14.33 4.97 -3.00
N GLU A 63 -13.96 4.92 -4.28
CA GLU A 63 -14.78 5.41 -5.40
C GLU A 63 -16.07 4.60 -5.57
N ASP A 64 -16.03 3.29 -5.24
CA ASP A 64 -17.15 2.35 -5.34
C ASP A 64 -17.91 2.14 -4.01
N ALA A 65 -17.54 2.85 -2.94
CA ALA A 65 -18.09 2.64 -1.61
C ALA A 65 -19.59 2.99 -1.55
N LYS A 66 -20.41 2.05 -1.09
CA LYS A 66 -21.88 2.19 -1.06
C LYS A 66 -22.39 2.95 0.17
N THR A 67 -21.62 2.93 1.26
CA THR A 67 -22.00 3.58 2.50
C THR A 67 -20.88 4.48 2.98
N LYS A 68 -21.24 5.48 3.78
CA LYS A 68 -20.26 6.35 4.44
C LYS A 68 -19.31 5.55 5.33
N GLN A 69 -19.82 4.55 6.05
CA GLN A 69 -19.01 3.71 6.93
C GLN A 69 -17.96 2.91 6.14
N ASP A 70 -18.33 2.32 5.01
CA ASP A 70 -17.39 1.60 4.14
C ASP A 70 -16.33 2.56 3.59
N ARG A 71 -16.76 3.73 3.10
CA ARG A 71 -15.88 4.79 2.61
C ARG A 71 -14.86 5.21 3.67
N ASP A 72 -15.31 5.50 4.89
CA ASP A 72 -14.46 5.95 5.99
C ASP A 72 -13.45 4.85 6.39
N GLY A 73 -13.85 3.58 6.38
CA GLY A 73 -12.97 2.44 6.65
C GLY A 73 -11.88 2.25 5.58
N LEU A 74 -12.22 2.44 4.31
CA LEU A 74 -11.28 2.36 3.19
C LEU A 74 -10.30 3.55 3.21
N VAL A 75 -10.80 4.77 3.44
CA VAL A 75 -9.96 5.97 3.61
C VAL A 75 -8.99 5.78 4.76
N LYS A 76 -9.45 5.29 5.91
CA LYS A 76 -8.58 4.99 7.05
C LYS A 76 -7.47 4.01 6.68
N SER A 77 -7.81 2.93 5.98
CA SER A 77 -6.84 1.92 5.53
C SER A 77 -5.81 2.51 4.56
N ALA A 78 -6.24 3.34 3.61
CA ALA A 78 -5.34 4.06 2.70
C ALA A 78 -4.35 4.96 3.47
N VAL A 79 -4.86 5.71 4.46
CA VAL A 79 -4.03 6.57 5.34
C VAL A 79 -2.99 5.75 6.09
N GLU A 80 -3.35 4.59 6.65
CA GLU A 80 -2.41 3.71 7.36
C GLU A 80 -1.28 3.23 6.45
N PHE A 81 -1.59 2.84 5.20
CA PHE A 81 -0.57 2.40 4.25
C PHE A 81 0.39 3.51 3.82
N TYR A 82 -0.12 4.71 3.53
CA TYR A 82 0.74 5.83 3.17
C TYR A 82 1.57 6.34 4.35
N THR A 83 1.00 6.31 5.56
CA THR A 83 1.71 6.63 6.81
C THR A 83 2.87 5.65 7.02
N TYR A 84 2.66 4.36 6.78
CA TYR A 84 3.74 3.37 6.82
C TYR A 84 4.91 3.73 5.90
N VAL A 85 4.65 4.24 4.68
CA VAL A 85 5.72 4.68 3.77
C VAL A 85 6.48 5.87 4.38
N VAL A 86 5.77 6.88 4.87
CA VAL A 86 6.38 8.09 5.43
C VAL A 86 7.19 7.80 6.68
N GLU A 87 6.69 6.96 7.58
CA GLU A 87 7.31 6.71 8.88
C GLU A 87 8.39 5.62 8.83
N LYS A 88 8.13 4.52 8.10
CA LYS A 88 9.02 3.34 8.09
C LYS A 88 10.00 3.35 6.93
N HIS A 89 9.73 4.13 5.89
CA HIS A 89 10.57 4.24 4.69
C HIS A 89 10.79 5.70 4.25
N PRO A 90 11.23 6.61 5.15
CA PRO A 90 11.31 8.05 4.87
C PRO A 90 12.30 8.42 3.75
N MET A 91 13.27 7.54 3.45
CA MET A 91 14.25 7.72 2.37
C MET A 91 13.83 7.04 1.06
N SER A 92 12.64 6.45 1.00
CA SER A 92 12.13 5.83 -0.23
C SER A 92 11.79 6.89 -1.28
N SER A 93 11.97 6.54 -2.56
CA SER A 93 11.49 7.34 -3.68
C SER A 93 9.98 7.59 -3.67
N SER A 94 9.22 6.81 -2.90
CA SER A 94 7.76 6.92 -2.79
C SER A 94 7.29 7.93 -1.73
N VAL A 95 8.18 8.44 -0.87
CA VAL A 95 7.79 9.23 0.31
C VAL A 95 7.02 10.51 -0.04
N GLU A 96 7.49 11.25 -1.05
CA GLU A 96 6.86 12.51 -1.46
C GLU A 96 5.49 12.27 -2.09
N PHE A 97 5.31 11.16 -2.80
CA PHE A 97 4.01 10.81 -3.35
C PHE A 97 3.05 10.33 -2.24
N ALA A 98 3.52 9.57 -1.26
CA ALA A 98 2.73 9.17 -0.08
C ALA A 98 2.21 10.38 0.69
N ARG A 99 3.07 11.38 0.93
CA ARG A 99 2.68 12.65 1.58
C ARG A 99 1.58 13.37 0.82
N LYS A 100 1.70 13.46 -0.51
CA LYS A 100 0.66 14.06 -1.36
C LYS A 100 -0.67 13.30 -1.28
N ARG A 101 -0.65 11.97 -1.23
CA ARG A 101 -1.89 11.18 -1.04
C ARG A 101 -2.50 11.41 0.33
N LEU A 102 -1.71 11.44 1.40
CA LEU A 102 -2.19 11.76 2.75
C LEU A 102 -2.88 13.14 2.81
N GLU A 103 -2.29 14.15 2.16
CA GLU A 103 -2.90 15.49 2.07
C GLU A 103 -4.20 15.49 1.25
N ALA A 104 -4.29 14.67 0.20
CA ALA A 104 -5.51 14.54 -0.57
C ALA A 104 -6.63 13.85 0.24
N LEU A 105 -6.30 12.77 0.95
CA LEU A 105 -7.23 12.00 1.76
C LEU A 105 -7.76 12.78 2.97
N SER A 106 -7.01 13.73 3.52
CA SER A 106 -7.48 14.56 4.65
C SER A 106 -8.57 15.56 4.26
N LYS A 107 -8.86 15.69 2.96
CA LYS A 107 -9.88 16.59 2.40
C LYS A 107 -11.17 15.86 1.98
N LEU A 108 -11.24 14.54 2.14
CA LEU A 108 -12.38 13.69 1.74
C LEU A 108 -13.49 13.62 2.80
#